data_AF-A0A958J9K0-F1
#
_entry.id   AF-A0A958J9K0-F1
#
_cell.length_a   1.000
_cell.length_b   1.000
_cell.length_c   1.000
_cell.angle_alpha   90.00
_cell.angle_beta   90.00
_cell.angle_gamma   90.00
#
_symmetry.space_group_name_H-M   'P 1'
#
loop_
_entity.id
_entity.type
_entity.pdbx_description
1 polymer ?
#
loop_
_entity_poly.entity_id
_entity_poly.type
_entity_poly.pdbx_seq_one_letter_code
_entity_poly.pdbx_strand_id
1 'polypeptide(L)'
;VFNLANGALLSFQNSPHGFDNSAFNGSGTVEFINGVVATVSGANGISVAGGITLNMTGNNTAITGTGPVTINGTLNFGRNEIAGSGAFTINGNMIISGTSSRNINGRTLTNNGTITWSGSGTLRLLNNAQIINNAGASFITTVDGVLDFLDPSGGTFINNGTFTKSAGAGNTVIDVAFQNDGTANVNSGNLRLTRGSTSNAGTYSLATTAKLEFDGGTHILDNANISDGGTIQISSNTVTLNGSGVNLGAASVFNMNGGTLNGNSPITSAGTINWNGGNLSGSGDLTVNNLMTIAGGANKTLNGRNLTNNGTLNWSGIGTVNLDNNAQFVNQGSGVMNLNDVVEMDFVFPGGGALI
;
A
#
# COMPACT_ATOMS: atom_id res chain seq x y z
N VAL A 1 35.26 -17.19 5.64
CA VAL A 1 35.43 -16.01 4.76
C VAL A 1 35.72 -16.49 3.36
N PHE A 2 35.00 -15.98 2.36
CA PHE A 2 35.17 -16.29 0.94
C PHE A 2 35.51 -14.99 0.21
N ASN A 3 36.64 -14.94 -0.48
CA ASN A 3 37.05 -13.78 -1.28
C ASN A 3 36.93 -14.14 -2.76
N LEU A 4 36.00 -13.51 -3.47
CA LEU A 4 35.71 -13.80 -4.87
C LEU A 4 36.22 -12.66 -5.76
N ALA A 5 37.06 -13.01 -6.73
CA ALA A 5 37.46 -12.07 -7.79
C ALA A 5 36.28 -11.74 -8.72
N ASN A 6 36.40 -10.64 -9.47
CA ASN A 6 35.43 -10.29 -10.50
C ASN A 6 35.25 -11.44 -11.49
N GLY A 7 34.00 -11.80 -11.81
CA GLY A 7 33.66 -12.92 -12.70
C GLY A 7 33.80 -14.31 -12.08
N ALA A 8 34.31 -14.45 -10.85
CA ALA A 8 34.33 -15.74 -10.17
C ALA A 8 32.92 -16.16 -9.73
N LEU A 9 32.64 -17.46 -9.79
CA LEU A 9 31.39 -18.07 -9.33
C LEU A 9 31.68 -19.04 -8.18
N LEU A 10 30.97 -18.88 -7.07
CA LEU A 10 30.91 -19.85 -5.98
C LEU A 10 29.49 -20.44 -5.92
N SER A 11 29.39 -21.74 -6.18
CA SER A 11 28.10 -22.45 -6.26
C SER A 11 27.96 -23.42 -5.09
N PHE A 12 26.86 -23.31 -4.35
CA PHE A 12 26.42 -24.30 -3.38
C PHE A 12 25.22 -25.06 -3.97
N GLN A 13 25.18 -26.38 -3.83
CA GLN A 13 24.21 -27.24 -4.53
C GLN A 13 23.77 -28.44 -3.69
N ASN A 14 22.56 -28.95 -3.95
CA ASN A 14 22.05 -30.29 -3.59
C ASN A 14 21.92 -30.63 -2.09
N SER A 15 22.38 -29.78 -1.17
CA SER A 15 22.34 -30.05 0.26
C SER A 15 22.17 -28.78 1.10
N PRO A 16 21.63 -28.87 2.32
CA PRO A 16 21.71 -27.79 3.29
C PRO A 16 23.16 -27.42 3.59
N HIS A 17 23.42 -26.12 3.76
CA HIS A 17 24.71 -25.60 4.16
C HIS A 17 24.56 -24.74 5.42
N GLY A 18 25.37 -25.01 6.44
CA GLY A 18 25.46 -24.16 7.62
C GLY A 18 26.40 -22.99 7.36
N PHE A 19 25.96 -21.78 7.69
CA PHE A 19 26.76 -20.57 7.59
C PHE A 19 26.78 -19.86 8.95
N ASP A 20 27.87 -20.08 9.69
CA ASP A 20 28.13 -19.39 10.94
C ASP A 20 29.26 -18.38 10.73
N ASN A 21 28.96 -17.09 10.93
CA ASN A 21 29.93 -16.00 10.80
C ASN A 21 30.62 -15.97 9.41
N SER A 22 29.85 -16.20 8.35
CA SER A 22 30.34 -16.28 6.99
C SER A 22 30.31 -14.92 6.30
N ALA A 23 31.46 -14.51 5.76
CA ALA A 23 31.59 -13.29 4.95
C ALA A 23 31.93 -13.65 3.50
N PHE A 24 31.18 -13.09 2.55
CA PHE A 24 31.44 -13.14 1.11
C PHE A 24 31.92 -11.76 0.66
N ASN A 25 33.19 -11.68 0.27
CA ASN A 25 33.88 -10.45 -0.09
C ASN A 25 34.30 -10.44 -1.57
N GLY A 26 34.58 -9.25 -2.09
CA GLY A 26 35.04 -9.06 -3.47
C GLY A 26 33.89 -8.70 -4.40
N SER A 27 33.95 -9.16 -5.64
CA SER A 27 33.01 -8.78 -6.70
C SER A 27 32.52 -9.91 -7.60
N GLY A 28 32.65 -11.15 -7.14
CA GLY A 28 32.11 -12.33 -7.82
C GLY A 28 30.63 -12.59 -7.53
N THR A 29 30.17 -13.74 -8.00
CA THR A 29 28.80 -14.25 -7.80
C THR A 29 28.82 -15.44 -6.84
N VAL A 30 27.87 -15.45 -5.90
CA VAL A 30 27.55 -16.60 -5.08
C VAL A 30 26.17 -17.10 -5.49
N GLU A 31 25.98 -18.39 -5.63
CA GLU A 31 24.68 -18.96 -5.94
C GLU A 31 24.30 -20.12 -5.02
N PHE A 32 23.03 -20.12 -4.62
CA PHE A 32 22.37 -21.24 -3.98
C PHE A 32 21.41 -21.83 -5.01
N ILE A 33 21.63 -23.09 -5.40
CA ILE A 33 20.81 -23.76 -6.41
C ILE A 33 20.49 -25.19 -6.00
N ASN A 34 19.55 -25.84 -6.71
CA ASN A 34 19.22 -27.26 -6.52
C ASN A 34 18.91 -27.63 -5.05
N GLY A 35 17.96 -26.94 -4.40
CA GLY A 35 17.47 -27.34 -3.07
C GLY A 35 18.32 -26.89 -1.88
N VAL A 36 19.25 -25.95 -2.06
CA VAL A 36 20.08 -25.45 -0.95
C VAL A 36 19.26 -24.72 0.10
N VAL A 37 19.35 -25.21 1.33
CA VAL A 37 18.89 -24.49 2.53
C VAL A 37 20.12 -23.96 3.26
N ALA A 38 20.31 -22.65 3.22
CA ALA A 38 21.38 -21.95 3.94
C ALA A 38 20.92 -21.64 5.37
N THR A 39 21.36 -22.43 6.35
CA THR A 39 21.02 -22.25 7.76
C THR A 39 22.03 -21.32 8.43
N VAL A 40 21.55 -20.22 9.01
CA VAL A 40 22.38 -19.19 9.67
C VAL A 40 22.12 -19.21 11.17
N SER A 41 23.12 -19.57 11.99
CA SER A 41 22.96 -19.71 13.45
C SER A 41 23.95 -18.88 14.28
N GLY A 42 25.13 -18.56 13.74
CA GLY A 42 26.14 -17.76 14.43
C GLY A 42 25.71 -16.31 14.67
N ALA A 43 26.20 -15.71 15.78
CA ALA A 43 25.86 -14.34 16.17
C ALA A 43 26.21 -13.27 15.13
N ASN A 44 27.27 -13.48 14.32
CA ASN A 44 27.63 -12.58 13.22
C ASN A 44 27.02 -13.01 11.86
N GLY A 45 26.36 -14.16 11.82
CA GLY A 45 25.57 -14.65 10.69
C GLY A 45 26.25 -14.61 9.33
N ILE A 46 25.55 -14.10 8.30
CA ILE A 46 26.08 -13.90 6.94
C ILE A 46 26.28 -12.42 6.65
N SER A 47 27.42 -12.05 6.05
CA SER A 47 27.66 -10.75 5.43
C SER A 47 28.03 -10.90 3.96
N VAL A 48 27.32 -10.20 3.08
CA VAL A 48 27.58 -10.14 1.64
C VAL A 48 28.06 -8.72 1.30
N ALA A 49 29.29 -8.60 0.82
CA ALA A 49 29.91 -7.31 0.51
C ALA A 49 29.28 -6.62 -0.73
N GLY A 50 29.50 -5.31 -0.86
CA GLY A 50 28.88 -4.46 -1.90
C GLY A 50 29.10 -4.90 -3.35
N GLY A 51 30.23 -5.54 -3.65
CA GLY A 51 30.51 -6.04 -4.99
C GLY A 51 29.89 -7.41 -5.31
N ILE A 52 29.37 -8.13 -4.31
CA ILE A 52 28.90 -9.51 -4.50
C ILE A 52 27.44 -9.53 -4.98
N THR A 53 27.17 -10.42 -5.94
CA THR A 53 25.80 -10.84 -6.28
C THR A 53 25.52 -12.20 -5.66
N LEU A 54 24.49 -12.30 -4.82
CA LEU A 54 23.98 -13.54 -4.25
C LEU A 54 22.70 -13.97 -4.98
N ASN A 55 22.73 -15.11 -5.65
CA ASN A 55 21.62 -15.68 -6.39
C ASN A 55 20.88 -16.74 -5.56
N MET A 56 19.59 -16.50 -5.31
CA MET A 56 18.62 -17.46 -4.78
C MET A 56 17.53 -17.72 -5.84
N THR A 57 17.95 -18.24 -6.99
CA THR A 57 17.09 -18.45 -8.17
C THR A 57 16.81 -19.92 -8.47
N GLY A 58 17.49 -20.85 -7.79
CA GLY A 58 17.26 -22.28 -7.93
C GLY A 58 15.95 -22.75 -7.27
N ASN A 59 15.44 -23.91 -7.71
CA ASN A 59 14.29 -24.52 -7.06
C ASN A 59 14.64 -24.92 -5.61
N ASN A 60 13.69 -24.75 -4.69
CA ASN A 60 13.79 -25.14 -3.28
C ASN A 60 14.99 -24.52 -2.52
N THR A 61 15.47 -23.35 -2.93
CA THR A 61 16.50 -22.56 -2.24
C THR A 61 15.91 -21.72 -1.11
N ALA A 62 16.50 -21.78 0.08
CA ALA A 62 16.07 -20.97 1.22
C ALA A 62 17.26 -20.40 2.02
N ILE A 63 17.05 -19.27 2.69
CA ILE A 63 17.91 -18.80 3.78
C ILE A 63 17.08 -18.89 5.07
N THR A 64 17.58 -19.61 6.07
CA THR A 64 16.86 -19.89 7.31
C THR A 64 17.74 -19.64 8.54
N GLY A 65 17.17 -19.85 9.73
CA GLY A 65 17.91 -19.81 11.00
C GLY A 65 17.76 -18.49 11.77
N THR A 66 18.45 -18.42 12.91
CA THR A 66 18.32 -17.36 13.91
C THR A 66 19.39 -16.28 13.80
N GLY A 67 20.47 -16.52 13.05
CA GLY A 67 21.54 -15.56 12.87
C GLY A 67 21.19 -14.45 11.85
N PRO A 68 21.85 -13.29 11.96
CA PRO A 68 21.59 -12.15 11.09
C PRO A 68 22.10 -12.39 9.65
N VAL A 69 21.47 -11.75 8.67
CA VAL A 69 21.92 -11.75 7.27
C VAL A 69 21.99 -10.32 6.79
N THR A 70 23.17 -9.88 6.35
CA THR A 70 23.38 -8.52 5.82
C THR A 70 23.80 -8.58 4.36
N ILE A 71 23.04 -7.94 3.48
CA ILE A 71 23.30 -7.83 2.05
C ILE A 71 23.70 -6.39 1.73
N ASN A 72 25.00 -6.13 1.60
CA ASN A 72 25.51 -4.85 1.09
C ASN A 72 25.59 -4.85 -0.44
N GLY A 73 25.68 -6.03 -1.06
CA GLY A 73 25.69 -6.21 -2.52
C GLY A 73 24.28 -6.39 -3.08
N THR A 74 24.14 -7.30 -4.05
CA THR A 74 22.85 -7.61 -4.68
C THR A 74 22.36 -8.98 -4.24
N LEU A 75 21.09 -9.09 -3.83
CA LEU A 75 20.39 -10.35 -3.62
C LEU A 75 19.34 -10.55 -4.72
N ASN A 76 19.50 -11.59 -5.53
CA ASN A 76 18.47 -12.02 -6.47
C ASN A 76 17.57 -13.06 -5.78
N PHE A 77 16.44 -12.61 -5.24
CA PHE A 77 15.47 -13.46 -4.54
C PHE A 77 14.42 -13.99 -5.52
N GLY A 78 14.80 -15.02 -6.28
CA GLY A 78 13.94 -15.62 -7.30
C GLY A 78 12.94 -16.64 -6.77
N ARG A 79 13.29 -17.41 -5.72
CA ARG A 79 12.47 -18.55 -5.29
C ARG A 79 12.50 -18.87 -3.77
N ASN A 80 11.40 -19.50 -3.34
CA ASN A 80 11.07 -20.14 -2.07
C ASN A 80 11.02 -19.26 -0.84
N GLU A 81 12.10 -19.12 -0.07
CA GLU A 81 11.93 -18.77 1.33
C GLU A 81 13.12 -18.04 1.96
N ILE A 82 12.79 -16.97 2.68
CA ILE A 82 13.63 -16.32 3.68
C ILE A 82 12.92 -16.53 5.02
N ALA A 83 13.50 -17.31 5.94
CA ALA A 83 12.83 -17.70 7.18
C ALA A 83 13.68 -17.55 8.45
N GLY A 84 13.01 -17.60 9.59
CA GLY A 84 13.61 -17.62 10.92
C GLY A 84 13.72 -16.22 11.54
N SER A 85 14.13 -16.16 12.81
CA SER A 85 13.98 -14.97 13.65
C SER A 85 15.13 -13.95 13.57
N GLY A 86 16.22 -14.26 12.86
CA GLY A 86 17.36 -13.36 12.74
C GLY A 86 17.06 -12.15 11.84
N ALA A 87 17.70 -11.01 12.12
CA ALA A 87 17.58 -9.82 11.27
C ALA A 87 17.98 -10.12 9.81
N PHE A 88 17.24 -9.59 8.83
CA PHE A 88 17.60 -9.68 7.42
C PHE A 88 17.66 -8.26 6.84
N THR A 89 18.87 -7.78 6.59
CA THR A 89 19.11 -6.37 6.23
C THR A 89 19.60 -6.27 4.79
N ILE A 90 18.92 -5.48 3.97
CA ILE A 90 19.33 -5.08 2.62
C ILE A 90 19.88 -3.66 2.68
N ASN A 91 21.20 -3.50 2.62
CA ASN A 91 21.85 -2.19 2.44
C ASN A 91 22.09 -1.87 0.95
N GLY A 92 22.26 -2.91 0.12
CA GLY A 92 22.42 -2.77 -1.32
C GLY A 92 21.11 -2.96 -2.07
N ASN A 93 21.09 -3.92 -2.99
CA ASN A 93 19.94 -4.20 -3.84
C ASN A 93 19.33 -5.57 -3.51
N MET A 94 18.02 -5.67 -3.61
CA MET A 94 17.32 -6.96 -3.67
C MET A 94 16.34 -6.95 -4.84
N ILE A 95 16.42 -7.97 -5.67
CA ILE A 95 15.55 -8.16 -6.83
C ILE A 95 14.63 -9.34 -6.56
N ILE A 96 13.34 -9.06 -6.46
CA ILE A 96 12.27 -10.04 -6.30
C ILE A 96 11.70 -10.31 -7.72
N SER A 97 12.29 -11.25 -8.47
CA SER A 97 11.90 -11.70 -9.83
C SER A 97 11.27 -13.11 -9.94
N GLY A 98 10.56 -13.44 -11.03
CA GLY A 98 10.02 -14.78 -11.28
C GLY A 98 8.54 -14.98 -10.92
N THR A 99 7.98 -16.11 -11.34
CA THR A 99 6.52 -16.38 -11.38
C THR A 99 6.00 -17.25 -10.23
N SER A 100 6.88 -17.96 -9.53
CA SER A 100 6.50 -18.77 -8.37
C SER A 100 6.36 -17.89 -7.13
N SER A 101 5.52 -18.32 -6.19
CA SER A 101 5.42 -17.61 -4.91
C SER A 101 6.72 -17.67 -4.12
N ARG A 102 6.96 -16.66 -3.29
CA ARG A 102 8.07 -16.61 -2.33
C ARG A 102 7.61 -16.10 -0.99
N ASN A 103 8.27 -16.58 0.06
CA ASN A 103 7.87 -16.35 1.43
C ASN A 103 8.98 -15.62 2.18
N ILE A 104 8.59 -14.64 2.97
CA ILE A 104 9.33 -14.16 4.13
C ILE A 104 8.57 -14.70 5.34
N ASN A 105 9.22 -15.50 6.18
CA ASN A 105 8.56 -16.34 7.16
C ASN A 105 9.15 -16.15 8.56
N GLY A 106 8.39 -15.51 9.45
CA GLY A 106 8.79 -15.26 10.85
C GLY A 106 9.95 -14.29 11.00
N ARG A 107 10.24 -13.51 9.95
CA ARG A 107 11.44 -12.68 9.83
C ARG A 107 11.08 -11.23 9.51
N THR A 108 11.88 -10.31 10.03
CA THR A 108 11.86 -8.89 9.64
C THR A 108 12.90 -8.64 8.54
N LEU A 109 12.44 -8.25 7.36
CA LEU A 109 13.24 -7.77 6.24
C LEU A 109 13.37 -6.25 6.32
N THR A 110 14.54 -5.76 6.69
CA THR A 110 14.85 -4.33 6.77
C THR A 110 15.55 -3.88 5.49
N ASN A 111 14.92 -2.97 4.75
CA ASN A 111 15.50 -2.34 3.58
C ASN A 111 16.06 -0.95 3.94
N ASN A 112 17.36 -0.79 3.76
CA ASN A 112 18.10 0.48 3.79
C ASN A 112 18.55 0.93 2.38
N GLY A 113 18.42 0.05 1.38
CA GLY A 113 18.82 0.30 0.00
C GLY A 113 17.62 0.26 -0.95
N THR A 114 17.70 -0.57 -1.99
CA THR A 114 16.63 -0.71 -2.98
C THR A 114 16.12 -2.14 -3.08
N ILE A 115 14.82 -2.34 -2.85
CA ILE A 115 14.12 -3.57 -3.22
C ILE A 115 13.34 -3.31 -4.52
N THR A 116 13.55 -4.13 -5.55
CA THR A 116 12.75 -4.12 -6.78
C THR A 116 11.96 -5.41 -6.90
N TRP A 117 10.63 -5.31 -6.83
CA TRP A 117 9.68 -6.38 -7.11
C TRP A 117 9.23 -6.35 -8.57
N SER A 118 9.71 -7.34 -9.32
CA SER A 118 9.51 -7.49 -10.76
C SER A 118 8.97 -8.87 -11.18
N GLY A 119 8.76 -9.77 -10.23
CA GLY A 119 8.18 -11.09 -10.47
C GLY A 119 6.68 -11.13 -10.23
N SER A 120 5.92 -11.76 -11.13
CA SER A 120 4.47 -11.92 -11.01
C SER A 120 4.04 -12.93 -9.94
N GLY A 121 4.97 -13.72 -9.39
CA GLY A 121 4.66 -14.62 -8.28
C GLY A 121 4.35 -13.87 -6.99
N THR A 122 3.38 -14.37 -6.23
CA THR A 122 2.98 -13.81 -4.93
C THR A 122 4.15 -13.72 -3.96
N LEU A 123 4.31 -12.57 -3.32
CA LEU A 123 5.21 -12.40 -2.17
C LEU A 123 4.38 -12.60 -0.90
N ARG A 124 4.81 -13.50 -0.02
CA ARG A 124 4.06 -13.85 1.20
C ARG A 124 4.80 -13.41 2.44
N LEU A 125 4.09 -12.78 3.37
CA LEU A 125 4.57 -12.53 4.73
C LEU A 125 3.87 -13.51 5.68
N LEU A 126 4.62 -14.51 6.16
CA LEU A 126 4.10 -15.56 7.02
C LEU A 126 4.61 -15.39 8.46
N ASN A 127 3.82 -15.86 9.43
CA ASN A 127 4.18 -15.94 10.85
C ASN A 127 4.66 -14.60 11.44
N ASN A 128 3.90 -13.52 11.25
CA ASN A 128 4.24 -12.15 11.67
C ASN A 128 5.47 -11.56 10.96
N ALA A 129 5.82 -12.04 9.76
CA ALA A 129 6.90 -11.43 8.98
C ALA A 129 6.60 -9.96 8.67
N GLN A 130 7.66 -9.16 8.65
CA GLN A 130 7.58 -7.73 8.39
C GLN A 130 8.54 -7.34 7.26
N ILE A 131 8.11 -6.39 6.43
CA ILE A 131 9.02 -5.62 5.57
C ILE A 131 9.06 -4.20 6.12
N ILE A 132 10.26 -3.71 6.42
CA ILE A 132 10.50 -2.33 6.86
C ILE A 132 11.32 -1.64 5.77
N ASN A 133 10.71 -0.72 5.05
CA ASN A 133 11.40 0.17 4.12
C ASN A 133 11.81 1.45 4.86
N ASN A 134 13.07 1.54 5.29
CA ASN A 134 13.55 2.64 6.12
C ASN A 134 13.60 3.98 5.38
N ALA A 135 13.68 5.07 6.15
CA ALA A 135 13.87 6.41 5.58
C ALA A 135 15.09 6.43 4.64
N GLY A 136 14.92 7.03 3.46
CA GLY A 136 15.92 7.03 2.38
C GLY A 136 15.96 5.77 1.51
N ALA A 137 15.31 4.68 1.92
CA ALA A 137 15.26 3.44 1.14
C ALA A 137 14.09 3.43 0.12
N SER A 138 14.23 2.62 -0.92
CA SER A 138 13.25 2.48 -2.00
C SER A 138 12.71 1.05 -2.12
N PHE A 139 11.39 0.91 -2.15
CA PHE A 139 10.70 -0.32 -2.54
C PHE A 139 9.92 -0.06 -3.84
N ILE A 140 10.34 -0.67 -4.94
CA ILE A 140 9.79 -0.44 -6.27
C ILE A 140 9.07 -1.69 -6.73
N THR A 141 7.78 -1.59 -7.05
CA THR A 141 7.06 -2.64 -7.77
C THR A 141 6.85 -2.24 -9.23
N THR A 142 7.09 -3.20 -10.13
CA THR A 142 6.94 -3.08 -11.59
C THR A 142 5.86 -4.02 -12.12
N VAL A 143 5.15 -4.72 -11.24
CA VAL A 143 4.21 -5.79 -11.56
C VAL A 143 2.85 -5.59 -10.92
N ASP A 144 1.84 -6.20 -11.52
CA ASP A 144 0.50 -6.36 -10.95
C ASP A 144 0.47 -7.59 -10.02
N GLY A 145 1.34 -7.56 -9.01
CA GLY A 145 1.57 -8.65 -8.07
C GLY A 145 0.72 -8.57 -6.81
N VAL A 146 0.76 -9.65 -6.01
CA VAL A 146 0.07 -9.76 -4.72
C VAL A 146 1.09 -9.94 -3.59
N LEU A 147 1.00 -9.09 -2.57
CA LEU A 147 1.67 -9.26 -1.27
C LEU A 147 0.61 -9.76 -0.27
N ASP A 148 0.67 -11.03 0.14
CA ASP A 148 -0.33 -11.66 0.99
C ASP A 148 0.27 -12.33 2.25
N PHE A 149 -0.58 -13.02 2.98
CA PHE A 149 -0.25 -13.95 4.05
C PHE A 149 -1.20 -15.16 3.97
N LEU A 150 -0.83 -16.31 4.56
CA LEU A 150 -1.66 -17.53 4.53
C LEU A 150 -2.03 -18.05 5.94
N ASP A 151 -1.63 -17.34 6.98
CA ASP A 151 -1.81 -17.76 8.38
C ASP A 151 -2.56 -16.68 9.19
N PRO A 152 -3.16 -17.01 10.34
CA PRO A 152 -3.93 -16.03 11.11
C PRO A 152 -3.08 -14.92 11.75
N SER A 153 -1.74 -15.06 11.79
CA SER A 153 -0.85 -14.08 12.39
C SER A 153 -0.61 -12.86 11.47
N GLY A 154 -0.77 -13.04 10.16
CA GLY A 154 -0.66 -11.98 9.18
C GLY A 154 0.77 -11.46 9.00
N GLY A 155 0.91 -10.44 8.16
CA GLY A 155 2.17 -9.73 7.94
C GLY A 155 2.00 -8.21 7.99
N THR A 156 3.10 -7.47 7.98
CA THR A 156 3.08 -6.00 7.95
C THR A 156 4.13 -5.45 6.99
N PHE A 157 3.74 -4.45 6.20
CA PHE A 157 4.64 -3.61 5.44
C PHE A 157 4.67 -2.22 6.07
N ILE A 158 5.87 -1.76 6.45
CA ILE A 158 6.10 -0.44 7.05
C ILE A 158 6.97 0.37 6.07
N ASN A 159 6.42 1.48 5.57
CA ASN A 159 7.09 2.40 4.67
C ASN A 159 7.45 3.70 5.38
N ASN A 160 8.71 3.83 5.76
CA ASN A 160 9.31 5.09 6.22
C ASN A 160 10.12 5.80 5.11
N GLY A 161 10.43 5.07 4.03
CA GLY A 161 11.09 5.56 2.83
C GLY A 161 10.11 5.83 1.70
N THR A 162 10.47 5.35 0.50
CA THR A 162 9.62 5.48 -0.71
C THR A 162 9.15 4.12 -1.20
N PHE A 163 7.84 3.90 -1.25
CA PHE A 163 7.20 2.84 -2.01
C PHE A 163 6.80 3.40 -3.39
N THR A 164 7.06 2.69 -4.48
CA THR A 164 6.68 3.13 -5.83
C THR A 164 6.09 1.99 -6.66
N LYS A 165 4.82 2.11 -7.06
CA LYS A 165 4.28 1.34 -8.19
C LYS A 165 4.60 2.07 -9.49
N SER A 166 5.60 1.56 -10.20
CA SER A 166 6.21 2.22 -11.37
C SER A 166 5.65 1.74 -12.71
N ALA A 167 5.07 0.54 -12.76
CA ALA A 167 4.56 -0.07 -13.98
C ALA A 167 3.43 -1.07 -13.68
N GLY A 168 2.88 -1.66 -14.74
CA GLY A 168 1.69 -2.52 -14.68
C GLY A 168 0.41 -1.69 -14.73
N ALA A 169 -0.56 -2.11 -15.53
CA ALA A 169 -1.83 -1.41 -15.72
C ALA A 169 -2.90 -1.89 -14.75
N GLY A 170 -2.72 -3.07 -14.14
CA GLY A 170 -3.64 -3.67 -13.19
C GLY A 170 -3.31 -3.34 -11.73
N ASN A 171 -3.70 -4.27 -10.86
CA ASN A 171 -3.58 -4.10 -9.41
C ASN A 171 -2.25 -4.65 -8.91
N THR A 172 -1.49 -3.82 -8.18
CA THR A 172 -0.64 -4.36 -7.11
C THR A 172 -1.50 -4.43 -5.84
N VAL A 173 -1.71 -5.64 -5.34
CA VAL A 173 -2.54 -5.89 -4.16
C VAL A 173 -1.64 -6.02 -2.94
N ILE A 174 -1.90 -5.21 -1.92
CA ILE A 174 -1.28 -5.31 -0.60
C ILE A 174 -2.34 -5.85 0.35
N ASP A 175 -2.32 -7.16 0.56
CA ASP A 175 -3.20 -7.89 1.47
C ASP A 175 -2.51 -8.19 2.80
N VAL A 176 -1.74 -7.23 3.29
CA VAL A 176 -1.14 -7.17 4.63
C VAL A 176 -1.35 -5.76 5.17
N ALA A 177 -1.17 -5.54 6.47
CA ALA A 177 -1.22 -4.19 7.01
C ALA A 177 -0.14 -3.32 6.33
N PHE A 178 -0.56 -2.22 5.70
CA PHE A 178 0.33 -1.29 5.01
C PHE A 178 0.39 0.02 5.78
N GLN A 179 1.51 0.29 6.45
CA GLN A 179 1.76 1.51 7.22
C GLN A 179 2.67 2.42 6.40
N ASN A 180 2.23 3.63 6.09
CA ASN A 180 2.94 4.61 5.28
C ASN A 180 3.16 5.88 6.08
N ASP A 181 4.40 6.06 6.56
CA ASP A 181 4.89 7.27 7.21
C ASP A 181 5.91 8.03 6.32
N GLY A 182 6.35 7.40 5.23
CA GLY A 182 7.13 7.99 4.16
C GLY A 182 6.27 8.43 2.97
N THR A 183 6.65 8.01 1.76
CA THR A 183 5.92 8.32 0.51
C THR A 183 5.52 7.05 -0.23
N ALA A 184 4.27 6.96 -0.66
CA ALA A 184 3.75 5.95 -1.56
C ALA A 184 3.38 6.59 -2.91
N ASN A 185 4.19 6.34 -3.94
CA ASN A 185 3.96 6.79 -5.30
C ASN A 185 3.22 5.72 -6.12
N VAL A 186 2.10 6.09 -6.73
CA VAL A 186 1.38 5.24 -7.68
C VAL A 186 1.45 5.90 -9.05
N ASN A 187 2.43 5.48 -9.84
CA ASN A 187 2.72 6.09 -11.14
C ASN A 187 2.00 5.38 -12.29
N SER A 188 1.52 4.15 -12.07
CA SER A 188 0.82 3.34 -13.07
C SER A 188 -0.14 2.35 -12.40
N GLY A 189 -1.27 2.07 -13.06
CA GLY A 189 -2.26 1.09 -12.60
C GLY A 189 -2.82 1.43 -11.22
N ASN A 190 -3.07 0.40 -10.42
CA ASN A 190 -3.74 0.54 -9.14
C ASN A 190 -2.88 0.00 -7.99
N LEU A 191 -2.79 0.75 -6.90
CA LEU A 191 -2.39 0.25 -5.59
C LEU A 191 -3.66 -0.07 -4.80
N ARG A 192 -3.89 -1.35 -4.52
CA ARG A 192 -5.09 -1.82 -3.81
C ARG A 192 -4.73 -2.35 -2.44
N LEU A 193 -5.27 -1.72 -1.40
CA LEU A 193 -5.06 -2.06 0.00
C LEU A 193 -6.31 -2.78 0.53
N THR A 194 -6.18 -4.04 0.93
CA THR A 194 -7.31 -4.89 1.35
C THR A 194 -7.33 -5.19 2.84
N ARG A 195 -6.27 -4.78 3.56
CA ARG A 195 -6.14 -4.92 5.01
C ARG A 195 -5.99 -3.57 5.67
N GLY A 196 -6.65 -3.42 6.81
CA GLY A 196 -6.57 -2.22 7.61
C GLY A 196 -5.15 -1.91 8.08
N SER A 197 -4.94 -0.65 8.41
CA SER A 197 -3.66 -0.12 8.86
C SER A 197 -3.92 0.97 9.89
N THR A 198 -3.14 0.99 10.96
CA THR A 198 -3.19 2.03 11.98
C THR A 198 -2.13 3.09 11.70
N SER A 199 -2.51 4.36 11.84
CA SER A 199 -1.60 5.52 11.86
C SER A 199 -0.68 5.63 10.63
N ASN A 200 -1.23 6.11 9.51
CA ASN A 200 -0.44 6.49 8.33
C ASN A 200 -0.33 8.01 8.28
N ALA A 201 0.84 8.57 8.57
CA ALA A 201 1.07 10.03 8.49
C ALA A 201 1.79 10.47 7.20
N GLY A 202 2.14 9.52 6.34
CA GLY A 202 2.89 9.74 5.12
C GLY A 202 2.09 10.33 3.96
N THR A 203 2.77 10.46 2.82
CA THR A 203 2.18 10.97 1.57
C THR A 203 1.77 9.83 0.64
N TYR A 204 0.62 9.97 -0.01
CA TYR A 204 0.21 9.19 -1.18
C TYR A 204 0.18 10.11 -2.41
N SER A 205 1.05 9.85 -3.39
CA SER A 205 1.14 10.63 -4.63
C SER A 205 0.65 9.77 -5.80
N LEU A 206 -0.32 10.27 -6.55
CA LEU A 206 -1.00 9.51 -7.61
C LEU A 206 -0.84 10.20 -8.97
N ALA A 207 -0.30 9.49 -9.95
CA ALA A 207 -0.42 9.91 -11.34
C ALA A 207 -1.90 10.00 -11.75
N THR A 208 -2.22 10.84 -12.74
CA THR A 208 -3.62 11.13 -13.13
C THR A 208 -4.40 9.91 -13.60
N THR A 209 -3.73 8.91 -14.16
CA THR A 209 -4.33 7.65 -14.60
C THR A 209 -4.24 6.52 -13.57
N ALA A 210 -3.65 6.79 -12.40
CA ALA A 210 -3.43 5.81 -11.37
C ALA A 210 -4.54 5.84 -10.31
N LYS A 211 -4.68 4.73 -9.58
CA LYS A 211 -5.68 4.58 -8.53
C LYS A 211 -5.06 4.13 -7.20
N LEU A 212 -5.46 4.77 -6.11
CA LEU A 212 -5.38 4.23 -4.75
C LEU A 212 -6.75 3.70 -4.34
N GLU A 213 -6.83 2.41 -4.06
CA GLU A 213 -8.09 1.74 -3.72
C GLU A 213 -8.00 1.13 -2.32
N PHE A 214 -8.88 1.58 -1.44
CA PHE A 214 -9.15 0.92 -0.17
C PHE A 214 -10.29 -0.08 -0.40
N ASP A 215 -10.00 -1.37 -0.24
CA ASP A 215 -10.87 -2.50 -0.62
C ASP A 215 -11.02 -3.52 0.52
N GLY A 216 -10.83 -3.09 1.77
CA GLY A 216 -11.04 -3.91 2.95
C GLY A 216 -10.49 -3.31 4.23
N GLY A 217 -10.90 -3.85 5.38
CA GLY A 217 -10.40 -3.45 6.70
C GLY A 217 -10.73 -2.01 7.12
N THR A 218 -10.04 -1.53 8.16
CA THR A 218 -10.13 -0.14 8.64
C THR A 218 -8.79 0.55 8.43
N HIS A 219 -8.77 1.63 7.66
CA HIS A 219 -7.57 2.43 7.43
C HIS A 219 -7.66 3.73 8.22
N ILE A 220 -6.63 4.02 9.02
CA ILE A 220 -6.50 5.30 9.71
C ILE A 220 -5.38 6.08 9.03
N LEU A 221 -5.73 7.19 8.39
CA LEU A 221 -4.82 8.16 7.81
C LEU A 221 -4.77 9.37 8.75
N ASP A 222 -3.65 9.55 9.45
CA ASP A 222 -3.52 10.53 10.52
C ASP A 222 -2.48 11.58 10.15
N ASN A 223 -2.96 12.73 9.70
CA ASN A 223 -2.16 13.76 9.01
C ASN A 223 -1.52 13.28 7.70
N ALA A 224 -2.10 12.25 7.06
CA ALA A 224 -1.65 11.84 5.74
C ALA A 224 -1.90 12.96 4.71
N ASN A 225 -0.96 13.11 3.78
CA ASN A 225 -1.14 13.94 2.61
C ASN A 225 -1.56 13.05 1.42
N ILE A 226 -2.55 13.49 0.67
CA ILE A 226 -2.89 12.88 -0.62
C ILE A 226 -2.68 13.95 -1.67
N SER A 227 -1.67 13.74 -2.52
CA SER A 227 -1.28 14.68 -3.56
C SER A 227 -1.61 14.14 -4.95
N ASP A 228 -1.67 15.08 -5.89
CA ASP A 228 -1.77 14.81 -7.32
C ASP A 228 -3.13 14.29 -7.80
N GLY A 229 -3.24 14.15 -9.12
CA GLY A 229 -4.52 14.09 -9.85
C GLY A 229 -5.11 12.71 -10.07
N GLY A 230 -4.69 11.67 -9.35
CA GLY A 230 -5.20 10.30 -9.54
C GLY A 230 -6.59 10.06 -8.94
N THR A 231 -7.02 8.80 -9.03
CA THR A 231 -8.28 8.34 -8.43
C THR A 231 -8.06 7.77 -7.03
N ILE A 232 -8.89 8.17 -6.08
CA ILE A 232 -8.98 7.58 -4.74
C ILE A 232 -10.34 6.89 -4.63
N GLN A 233 -10.37 5.64 -4.18
CA GLN A 233 -11.60 4.87 -4.06
C GLN A 233 -11.75 4.22 -2.69
N ILE A 234 -12.94 4.34 -2.12
CA ILE A 234 -13.41 3.61 -0.94
C ILE A 234 -14.54 2.69 -1.41
N SER A 235 -14.35 1.38 -1.31
CA SER A 235 -15.29 0.39 -1.86
C SER A 235 -16.39 0.01 -0.86
N SER A 236 -16.02 -0.55 0.29
CA SER A 236 -16.96 -1.07 1.31
C SER A 236 -16.38 -1.05 2.73
N ASN A 237 -15.21 -0.46 2.88
CA ASN A 237 -14.38 -0.48 4.07
C ASN A 237 -14.55 0.81 4.89
N THR A 238 -13.83 0.90 6.02
CA THR A 238 -13.74 2.16 6.78
C THR A 238 -12.41 2.86 6.49
N VAL A 239 -12.46 4.15 6.18
CA VAL A 239 -11.30 5.05 6.14
C VAL A 239 -11.54 6.18 7.12
N THR A 240 -10.65 6.37 8.09
CA THR A 240 -10.67 7.49 9.02
C THR A 240 -9.59 8.47 8.62
N LEU A 241 -9.98 9.70 8.27
CA LEU A 241 -9.06 10.81 7.98
C LEU A 241 -8.99 11.74 9.18
N ASN A 242 -7.82 11.81 9.81
CA ASN A 242 -7.54 12.75 10.89
C ASN A 242 -6.51 13.78 10.43
N GLY A 243 -6.54 14.99 11.01
CA GLY A 243 -5.55 16.03 10.76
C GLY A 243 -6.11 17.31 10.16
N SER A 244 -5.24 18.10 9.52
CA SER A 244 -5.53 19.48 9.10
C SER A 244 -6.34 19.62 7.81
N GLY A 245 -6.40 18.58 6.98
CA GLY A 245 -7.23 18.56 5.77
C GLY A 245 -6.60 17.81 4.60
N VAL A 246 -7.45 17.43 3.64
CA VAL A 246 -7.06 16.86 2.33
C VAL A 246 -7.52 17.80 1.22
N ASN A 247 -6.60 18.17 0.32
CA ASN A 247 -6.89 19.02 -0.82
C ASN A 247 -6.77 18.22 -2.11
N LEU A 248 -7.90 17.99 -2.78
CA LEU A 248 -7.94 17.26 -4.06
C LEU A 248 -7.86 18.26 -5.21
N GLY A 249 -6.85 18.08 -6.08
CA GLY A 249 -6.62 18.94 -7.24
C GLY A 249 -7.64 18.71 -8.37
N ALA A 250 -7.59 19.56 -9.40
CA ALA A 250 -8.57 19.55 -10.49
C ALA A 250 -8.64 18.22 -11.28
N ALA A 251 -7.54 17.49 -11.35
CA ALA A 251 -7.48 16.19 -12.02
C ALA A 251 -7.93 15.04 -11.11
N SER A 252 -7.98 15.22 -9.78
CA SER A 252 -8.29 14.16 -8.84
C SER A 252 -9.73 13.68 -8.97
N VAL A 253 -9.95 12.38 -8.75
CA VAL A 253 -11.27 11.76 -8.67
C VAL A 253 -11.40 11.04 -7.34
N PHE A 254 -12.43 11.36 -6.55
CA PHE A 254 -12.73 10.65 -5.30
C PHE A 254 -14.03 9.86 -5.45
N ASN A 255 -13.95 8.54 -5.35
CA ASN A 255 -15.06 7.61 -5.46
C ASN A 255 -15.43 7.02 -4.10
N MET A 256 -16.59 7.40 -3.59
CA MET A 256 -17.21 6.79 -2.41
C MET A 256 -18.27 5.80 -2.88
N ASN A 257 -17.87 4.53 -3.06
CA ASN A 257 -18.75 3.48 -3.58
C ASN A 257 -19.58 2.80 -2.48
N GLY A 258 -19.12 2.86 -1.24
CA GLY A 258 -19.74 2.26 -0.07
C GLY A 258 -18.85 2.38 1.15
N GLY A 259 -19.20 1.70 2.24
CA GLY A 259 -18.42 1.75 3.48
C GLY A 259 -18.58 3.07 4.25
N THR A 260 -17.55 3.47 4.98
CA THR A 260 -17.56 4.69 5.81
C THR A 260 -16.28 5.49 5.64
N LEU A 261 -16.41 6.77 5.30
CA LEU A 261 -15.37 7.78 5.50
C LEU A 261 -15.64 8.46 6.85
N ASN A 262 -14.68 8.50 7.76
CA ASN A 262 -14.81 9.09 9.09
C ASN A 262 -13.66 10.05 9.40
N GLY A 263 -13.69 10.65 10.59
CA GLY A 263 -12.60 11.44 11.15
C GLY A 263 -12.85 12.94 11.08
N ASN A 264 -11.88 13.70 11.58
CA ASN A 264 -11.99 15.15 11.77
C ASN A 264 -11.33 15.97 10.65
N SER A 265 -10.65 15.32 9.70
CA SER A 265 -9.95 16.02 8.62
C SER A 265 -10.94 16.53 7.57
N PRO A 266 -10.95 17.84 7.25
CA PRO A 266 -11.77 18.38 6.19
C PRO A 266 -11.25 17.95 4.81
N ILE A 267 -12.14 17.86 3.83
CA ILE A 267 -11.79 17.59 2.42
C ILE A 267 -12.22 18.78 1.60
N THR A 268 -11.29 19.39 0.87
CA THR A 268 -11.60 20.41 -0.13
C THR A 268 -11.23 19.87 -1.51
N SER A 269 -12.21 19.79 -2.42
CA SER A 269 -12.00 19.21 -3.74
C SER A 269 -12.23 20.21 -4.86
N ALA A 270 -11.19 20.47 -5.65
CA ALA A 270 -11.30 21.07 -6.98
C ALA A 270 -11.46 20.00 -8.09
N GLY A 271 -11.40 18.71 -7.72
CA GLY A 271 -11.58 17.59 -8.63
C GLY A 271 -13.04 17.12 -8.71
N THR A 272 -13.22 15.86 -9.12
CA THR A 272 -14.54 15.21 -9.18
C THR A 272 -14.76 14.34 -7.94
N ILE A 273 -15.94 14.43 -7.33
CA ILE A 273 -16.39 13.49 -6.30
C ILE A 273 -17.57 12.69 -6.84
N ASN A 274 -17.47 11.37 -6.81
CA ASN A 274 -18.59 10.47 -7.09
C ASN A 274 -19.03 9.80 -5.80
N TRP A 275 -20.23 10.13 -5.34
CA TRP A 275 -20.83 9.50 -4.17
C TRP A 275 -21.91 8.52 -4.64
N ASN A 276 -21.55 7.24 -4.65
CA ASN A 276 -22.41 6.15 -5.14
C ASN A 276 -23.11 5.40 -4.00
N GLY A 277 -22.57 5.47 -2.77
CA GLY A 277 -23.17 4.89 -1.57
C GLY A 277 -22.34 5.12 -0.31
N GLY A 278 -22.82 4.62 0.82
CA GLY A 278 -22.07 4.61 2.10
C GLY A 278 -22.18 5.90 2.92
N ASN A 279 -21.38 5.97 3.98
CA ASN A 279 -21.46 7.01 5.00
C ASN A 279 -20.27 7.98 4.92
N LEU A 280 -20.57 9.26 4.87
CA LEU A 280 -19.66 10.36 5.08
C LEU A 280 -19.87 10.85 6.52
N SER A 281 -18.98 10.44 7.43
CA SER A 281 -19.11 10.61 8.88
C SER A 281 -18.00 11.47 9.49
N GLY A 282 -18.18 11.84 10.76
CA GLY A 282 -17.19 12.58 11.54
C GLY A 282 -17.28 14.08 11.35
N SER A 283 -16.40 14.85 11.98
CA SER A 283 -16.52 16.31 12.05
C SER A 283 -15.75 17.08 10.97
N GLY A 284 -15.04 16.39 10.07
CA GLY A 284 -14.30 17.06 8.99
C GLY A 284 -15.23 17.44 7.85
N ASP A 285 -15.43 18.71 7.54
CA ASP A 285 -16.36 19.08 6.46
C ASP A 285 -15.90 18.60 5.08
N LEU A 286 -16.86 18.35 4.17
CA LEU A 286 -16.60 18.10 2.75
C LEU A 286 -16.99 19.34 1.93
N THR A 287 -16.02 19.97 1.26
CA THR A 287 -16.25 21.11 0.37
C THR A 287 -15.96 20.73 -1.08
N VAL A 288 -16.95 20.89 -1.94
CA VAL A 288 -16.88 20.58 -3.38
C VAL A 288 -16.82 21.89 -4.16
N ASN A 289 -15.68 22.18 -4.79
CA ASN A 289 -15.47 23.40 -5.58
C ASN A 289 -15.62 23.20 -7.09
N ASN A 290 -15.74 21.96 -7.57
CA ASN A 290 -15.85 21.66 -9.00
C ASN A 290 -17.06 20.78 -9.31
N LEU A 291 -16.92 19.46 -9.26
CA LEU A 291 -18.00 18.54 -9.62
C LEU A 291 -18.24 17.51 -8.51
N MET A 292 -19.50 17.36 -8.11
CA MET A 292 -19.99 16.20 -7.38
C MET A 292 -21.08 15.50 -8.19
N THR A 293 -21.01 14.18 -8.25
CA THR A 293 -22.07 13.33 -8.77
C THR A 293 -22.63 12.47 -7.63
N ILE A 294 -23.93 12.57 -7.37
CA ILE A 294 -24.66 11.67 -6.48
C ILE A 294 -25.38 10.66 -7.37
N ALA A 295 -24.92 9.41 -7.38
CA ALA A 295 -25.38 8.37 -8.31
C ALA A 295 -25.66 7.03 -7.61
N GLY A 296 -26.15 6.05 -8.37
CA GLY A 296 -26.43 4.69 -7.88
C GLY A 296 -27.70 4.58 -7.01
N GLY A 297 -28.09 3.34 -6.72
CA GLY A 297 -29.30 3.04 -5.94
C GLY A 297 -29.09 2.83 -4.45
N ALA A 298 -27.85 2.90 -3.96
CA ALA A 298 -27.57 2.77 -2.54
C ALA A 298 -27.90 4.07 -1.79
N ASN A 299 -28.46 3.93 -0.59
CA ASN A 299 -28.63 5.03 0.34
C ASN A 299 -27.26 5.58 0.77
N LYS A 300 -27.27 6.88 1.04
CA LYS A 300 -26.10 7.69 1.36
C LYS A 300 -26.38 8.40 2.67
N THR A 301 -25.36 8.56 3.52
CA THR A 301 -25.54 9.22 4.82
C THR A 301 -24.45 10.26 5.02
N LEU A 302 -24.84 11.50 5.35
CA LEU A 302 -23.97 12.43 6.07
C LEU A 302 -24.24 12.26 7.56
N ASN A 303 -23.22 11.94 8.34
CA ASN A 303 -23.36 11.67 9.78
C ASN A 303 -22.42 12.57 10.58
N GLY A 304 -22.94 13.71 11.04
CA GLY A 304 -22.18 14.75 11.72
C GLY A 304 -21.17 15.52 10.83
N ARG A 305 -20.98 15.07 9.57
CA ARG A 305 -20.14 15.72 8.57
C ARG A 305 -20.98 16.65 7.72
N ASN A 306 -20.58 17.91 7.56
CA ASN A 306 -21.25 18.81 6.63
C ASN A 306 -20.72 18.63 5.21
N LEU A 307 -21.57 18.89 4.22
CA LEU A 307 -21.25 18.91 2.80
C LEU A 307 -21.60 20.29 2.25
N THR A 308 -20.62 20.99 1.68
CA THR A 308 -20.81 22.26 1.00
C THR A 308 -20.55 22.11 -0.49
N ASN A 309 -21.54 22.40 -1.33
CA ASN A 309 -21.40 22.50 -2.78
C ASN A 309 -21.20 23.96 -3.19
N ASN A 310 -20.01 24.27 -3.69
CA ASN A 310 -19.67 25.54 -4.34
C ASN A 310 -19.67 25.45 -5.87
N GLY A 311 -19.62 24.23 -6.42
CA GLY A 311 -19.53 23.94 -7.85
C GLY A 311 -20.82 23.35 -8.41
N THR A 312 -20.69 22.39 -9.32
CA THR A 312 -21.83 21.66 -9.90
C THR A 312 -22.07 20.36 -9.14
N LEU A 313 -23.30 20.15 -8.72
CA LEU A 313 -23.81 18.86 -8.26
C LEU A 313 -24.73 18.27 -9.31
N ASN A 314 -24.43 17.06 -9.76
CA ASN A 314 -25.30 16.26 -10.61
C ASN A 314 -25.90 15.13 -9.80
N TRP A 315 -27.20 15.18 -9.54
CA TRP A 315 -27.93 14.08 -8.94
C TRP A 315 -28.51 13.19 -10.02
N SER A 316 -28.17 11.90 -10.00
CA SER A 316 -28.67 10.87 -10.92
C SER A 316 -28.97 9.53 -10.25
N GLY A 317 -28.77 9.43 -8.94
CA GLY A 317 -29.04 8.21 -8.17
C GLY A 317 -30.46 8.17 -7.61
N ILE A 318 -31.00 6.95 -7.48
CA ILE A 318 -32.34 6.71 -6.90
C ILE A 318 -32.31 6.50 -5.38
N GLY A 319 -31.12 6.43 -4.77
CA GLY A 319 -30.98 6.26 -3.31
C GLY A 319 -31.12 7.58 -2.55
N THR A 320 -31.70 7.50 -1.35
CA THR A 320 -31.89 8.62 -0.42
C THR A 320 -30.57 9.16 0.13
N VAL A 321 -30.52 10.46 0.46
CA VAL A 321 -29.47 11.09 1.27
C VAL A 321 -29.98 11.38 2.68
N ASN A 322 -29.47 10.65 3.66
CA ASN A 322 -29.78 10.83 5.08
C ASN A 322 -28.85 11.88 5.72
N LEU A 323 -29.41 12.82 6.47
CA LEU A 323 -28.68 13.81 7.26
C LEU A 323 -28.83 13.51 8.76
N ASP A 324 -27.85 12.79 9.28
CA ASP A 324 -27.79 12.32 10.66
C ASP A 324 -26.90 13.23 11.52
N ASN A 325 -27.13 13.21 12.84
CA ASN A 325 -26.31 13.90 13.83
C ASN A 325 -26.04 15.37 13.48
N ASN A 326 -27.09 16.10 13.12
CA ASN A 326 -27.07 17.50 12.70
C ASN A 326 -26.19 17.81 11.48
N ALA A 327 -25.90 16.82 10.63
CA ALA A 327 -25.19 17.07 9.37
C ALA A 327 -25.94 18.08 8.50
N GLN A 328 -25.19 18.99 7.88
CA GLN A 328 -25.73 19.97 6.95
C GLN A 328 -25.32 19.65 5.52
N PHE A 329 -26.29 19.70 4.61
CA PHE A 329 -26.05 19.77 3.18
C PHE A 329 -26.27 21.22 2.76
N VAL A 330 -25.24 21.90 2.26
CA VAL A 330 -25.28 23.31 1.89
C VAL A 330 -25.01 23.45 0.40
N ASN A 331 -25.95 23.98 -0.37
CA ASN A 331 -25.70 24.44 -1.74
C ASN A 331 -25.50 25.96 -1.72
N GLN A 332 -24.25 26.42 -1.86
CA GLN A 332 -23.96 27.85 -1.83
C GLN A 332 -24.58 28.56 -3.03
N GLY A 333 -24.73 29.89 -2.94
CA GLY A 333 -25.29 30.69 -4.04
C GLY A 333 -24.49 30.63 -5.35
N SER A 334 -23.22 30.19 -5.31
CA SER A 334 -22.41 29.90 -6.49
C SER A 334 -22.59 28.48 -7.03
N GLY A 335 -23.14 27.57 -6.22
CA GLY A 335 -23.32 26.17 -6.56
C GLY A 335 -24.56 25.94 -7.42
N VAL A 336 -24.44 25.04 -8.39
CA VAL A 336 -25.54 24.58 -9.25
C VAL A 336 -25.90 23.15 -8.85
N MET A 337 -27.20 22.87 -8.72
CA MET A 337 -27.72 21.53 -8.49
C MET A 337 -28.58 21.11 -9.68
N ASN A 338 -28.12 20.09 -10.42
CA ASN A 338 -28.81 19.51 -11.56
C ASN A 338 -29.46 18.19 -11.17
N LEU A 339 -30.69 17.98 -11.62
CA LEU A 339 -31.43 16.73 -11.47
C LEU A 339 -31.43 16.03 -12.83
N ASN A 340 -30.54 15.06 -12.98
CA ASN A 340 -30.35 14.31 -14.22
C ASN A 340 -30.99 12.93 -14.05
N ASP A 341 -32.04 12.64 -14.83
CA ASP A 341 -32.69 11.33 -14.86
C ASP A 341 -33.31 10.86 -13.51
N VAL A 342 -33.54 11.79 -12.59
CA VAL A 342 -34.28 11.57 -11.33
C VAL A 342 -35.57 12.39 -11.32
N VAL A 343 -36.64 11.75 -10.86
CA VAL A 343 -37.96 12.38 -10.68
C VAL A 343 -38.06 13.11 -9.33
N GLU A 344 -37.26 12.69 -8.35
CA GLU A 344 -37.31 13.21 -6.98
C GLU A 344 -35.90 13.18 -6.34
N MET A 345 -35.59 14.21 -5.55
CA MET A 345 -34.49 14.19 -4.59
C MET A 345 -35.05 13.83 -3.22
N ASP A 346 -34.60 12.72 -2.66
CA ASP A 346 -35.04 12.27 -1.35
C ASP A 346 -33.98 12.59 -0.28
N PHE A 347 -34.34 13.50 0.62
CA PHE A 347 -33.57 13.83 1.81
C PHE A 347 -34.36 13.43 3.05
N VAL A 348 -33.71 12.71 3.97
CA VAL A 348 -34.30 12.34 5.27
C VAL A 348 -33.42 12.89 6.39
N PHE A 349 -34.04 13.42 7.44
CA PHE A 349 -33.37 14.16 8.52
C PHE A 349 -33.54 13.46 9.89
N PRO A 350 -33.18 12.17 10.04
CA PRO A 350 -33.54 11.42 11.25
C PRO A 350 -32.74 11.89 12.47
N GLY A 351 -31.61 12.58 12.26
CA GLY A 351 -30.76 13.14 13.31
C GLY A 351 -30.75 14.67 13.37
N GLY A 352 -31.78 15.36 12.85
CA GLY A 352 -31.91 16.81 12.95
C GLY A 352 -31.01 17.61 12.00
N GLY A 353 -30.52 16.99 10.91
CA GLY A 353 -29.77 17.69 9.87
C GLY A 353 -30.59 18.72 9.10
N ALA A 354 -29.95 19.46 8.19
CA ALA A 354 -30.59 20.48 7.37
C ALA A 354 -30.07 20.51 5.94
N LEU A 355 -30.97 20.82 4.99
CA LEU A 355 -30.64 21.21 3.62
C LEU A 355 -30.75 22.74 3.54
N ILE A 356 -29.66 23.40 3.16
CA ILE A 356 -29.49 24.86 3.15
C ILE A 356 -29.09 25.33 1.76
#